data_AF-A0A382UHL2-F1
#
_entry.id   AF-A0A382UHL2-F1
#
_cell.length_a   1.000
_cell.length_b   1.000
_cell.length_c   1.000
_cell.angle_alpha   90.00
_cell.angle_beta   90.00
_cell.angle_gamma   90.00
#
_symmetry.space_group_name_H-M   'P 1'
#
loop_
_entity.id
_entity.type
_entity.pdbx_description
1 polymer ?
#
loop_
_entity_poly.entity_id
_entity_poly.type
_entity_poly.pdbx_seq_one_letter_code
_entity_poly.pdbx_strand_id
1 'polypeptide(L)'
;MLTNLKRRSALLLSLAVICSAVALVPQQAGAVAMAPATLGDDVPNTYTYLKACPGTSAAAAGFTDTTSTDVDCIKMFGITTGKTATTYDPSGTISRQDMARYI
;
A
#
# COMPACT_ATOMS: atom_id res chain seq x y z
N MET A 1 -51.66 3.02 6.18
CA MET A 1 -50.62 2.26 5.45
C MET A 1 -49.78 3.10 4.48
N LEU A 2 -50.32 4.15 3.86
CA LEU A 2 -49.63 4.98 2.84
C LEU A 2 -48.39 5.75 3.33
N THR A 3 -48.33 6.08 4.63
CA THR A 3 -47.22 6.83 5.25
C THR A 3 -45.93 6.01 5.35
N ASN A 4 -46.03 4.72 5.68
CA ASN A 4 -44.88 3.82 5.75
C ASN A 4 -44.32 3.49 4.36
N LEU A 5 -45.18 3.43 3.33
CA LEU A 5 -44.76 3.19 1.96
C LEU A 5 -43.94 4.39 1.43
N LYS A 6 -44.43 5.62 1.64
CA LYS A 6 -43.71 6.86 1.26
C LYS A 6 -42.32 6.98 1.90
N ARG A 7 -42.20 6.59 3.18
CA ARG A 7 -40.93 6.66 3.92
C ARG A 7 -39.91 5.64 3.41
N ARG A 8 -40.36 4.44 3.02
CA ARG A 8 -39.51 3.38 2.44
C ARG A 8 -39.08 3.70 1.01
N SER A 9 -39.96 4.29 0.20
CA SER A 9 -39.63 4.76 -1.15
C SER A 9 -38.55 5.85 -1.13
N ALA A 10 -38.66 6.81 -0.21
CA ALA A 10 -37.66 7.88 -0.06
C ALA A 10 -36.28 7.35 0.37
N LEU A 11 -36.25 6.31 1.22
CA LEU A 11 -35.02 5.68 1.66
C LEU A 11 -34.29 4.92 0.53
N LEU A 12 -35.05 4.26 -0.34
CA LEU A 12 -34.49 3.53 -1.48
C LEU A 12 -33.95 4.47 -2.57
N LEU A 13 -34.63 5.58 -2.82
CA LEU A 13 -34.15 6.60 -3.77
C LEU A 13 -32.88 7.31 -3.28
N SER A 14 -32.76 7.56 -1.98
CA SER A 14 -31.54 8.17 -1.41
C SER A 14 -30.33 7.22 -1.44
N LEU A 15 -30.53 5.93 -1.15
CA LEU A 15 -29.45 4.94 -1.25
C LEU A 15 -28.95 4.78 -2.70
N ALA A 16 -29.85 4.78 -3.69
CA ALA A 16 -29.48 4.67 -5.10
C ALA A 16 -28.64 5.85 -5.60
N VAL A 17 -28.90 7.07 -5.11
CA VAL A 17 -28.12 8.28 -5.46
C VAL A 17 -26.73 8.28 -4.82
N ILE A 18 -26.55 7.63 -3.67
CA ILE A 18 -25.24 7.53 -3.02
C ILE A 18 -24.34 6.50 -3.73
N CYS A 19 -24.90 5.40 -4.24
CA CYS A 19 -24.14 4.37 -4.95
C CYS A 19 -23.62 4.81 -6.33
N SER A 20 -24.27 5.77 -6.99
CA SER A 20 -23.83 6.26 -8.30
C SER A 20 -22.63 7.22 -8.24
N ALA A 21 -22.27 7.74 -7.06
CA ALA A 21 -21.14 8.66 -6.89
C ALA A 21 -19.77 7.95 -6.81
N VAL A 22 -19.72 6.63 -6.59
CA VAL A 22 -18.46 5.88 -6.43
C VAL A 22 -17.81 5.54 -7.79
N ALA A 23 -18.55 5.64 -8.89
CA ALA A 23 -18.07 5.27 -10.23
C ALA A 23 -17.20 6.34 -10.93
N LEU A 24 -16.96 7.49 -10.30
CA LEU A 24 -16.21 8.62 -10.89
C LEU A 24 -14.83 8.87 -10.26
N VAL A 25 -14.29 7.93 -9.47
CA VAL A 25 -12.88 8.01 -9.11
C VAL A 25 -12.08 7.37 -10.24
N PRO A 26 -11.26 8.12 -11.01
CA PRO A 26 -10.31 7.48 -11.90
C PRO A 26 -9.34 6.68 -11.04
N GLN A 27 -9.41 5.35 -11.13
CA GLN A 27 -8.35 4.48 -10.63
C GLN A 27 -7.15 4.66 -11.57
N GLN A 28 -6.40 5.74 -11.36
CA GLN A 28 -5.11 5.94 -12.00
C GLN A 28 -4.12 4.94 -11.37
N ALA A 29 -4.24 3.67 -11.73
CA ALA A 29 -3.17 2.69 -11.59
C ALA A 29 -2.13 2.96 -12.68
N GLY A 30 -1.54 4.15 -12.66
CA GLY A 30 -0.36 4.48 -13.44
C GLY A 30 0.85 4.35 -12.55
N ALA A 31 1.60 3.26 -12.69
CA ALA A 31 2.99 3.25 -12.23
C ALA A 31 3.74 4.28 -13.06
N VAL A 32 3.81 5.52 -12.56
CA VAL A 32 4.74 6.52 -13.09
C VAL A 32 6.14 6.02 -12.78
N ALA A 33 6.81 5.48 -13.81
CA ALA A 33 8.25 5.27 -13.77
C ALA A 33 8.91 6.66 -13.69
N MET A 34 9.22 7.11 -12.47
CA MET A 34 10.12 8.24 -12.28
C MET A 34 11.49 7.81 -12.79
N ALA A 35 11.97 8.44 -13.87
CA ALA A 35 13.34 8.30 -14.30
C ALA A 35 14.27 8.62 -13.11
N PRO A 36 15.33 7.83 -12.86
CA PRO A 36 16.23 8.12 -11.75
C PRO A 36 16.92 9.46 -12.00
N ALA A 37 16.75 10.40 -11.09
CA ALA A 37 17.54 11.63 -11.11
C ALA A 37 18.99 11.27 -10.79
N THR A 38 19.88 11.44 -11.77
CA THR A 38 21.32 11.38 -11.55
C THR A 38 21.74 12.59 -10.72
N LEU A 39 21.91 12.42 -9.41
CA LEU A 39 22.46 13.45 -8.54
C LEU A 39 23.86 12.99 -8.11
N GLY A 40 24.87 13.79 -8.47
CA GLY A 40 26.25 13.60 -8.04
C GLY A 40 26.42 13.92 -6.55
N ASP A 41 27.38 13.24 -5.92
CA ASP A 41 27.50 13.03 -4.47
C ASP A 41 27.99 14.21 -3.61
N ASP A 42 28.09 15.45 -4.10
CA ASP A 42 28.81 16.53 -3.39
C ASP A 42 27.96 17.79 -3.08
N VAL A 43 26.89 17.66 -2.29
CA VAL A 43 26.23 18.85 -1.69
C VAL A 43 25.92 18.64 -0.19
N PRO A 44 26.56 19.41 0.72
CA PRO A 44 26.22 19.48 2.14
C PRO A 44 24.98 20.37 2.39
N ASN A 45 23.83 19.87 1.92
CA ASN A 45 22.46 20.22 2.33
C ASN A 45 21.59 18.96 2.10
N THR A 46 22.20 17.83 2.44
CA THR A 46 21.79 16.49 2.08
C THR A 46 20.73 16.07 3.07
N TYR A 47 19.47 16.43 2.79
CA TYR A 47 18.44 15.41 2.93
C TYR A 47 18.78 14.34 1.90
N THR A 48 19.82 13.54 2.18
CA THR A 48 19.93 12.19 1.68
C THR A 48 18.51 11.70 1.81
N TYR A 49 17.81 11.46 0.69
CA TYR A 49 16.51 10.83 0.77
C TYR A 49 16.74 9.66 1.72
N LEU A 50 16.17 9.71 2.92
CA LEU A 50 16.20 8.60 3.87
C LEU A 50 15.28 7.54 3.27
N LYS A 51 15.61 7.09 2.05
CA LYS A 51 15.12 5.84 1.53
C LYS A 51 15.58 4.86 2.57
N ALA A 52 14.59 4.18 3.17
CA ALA A 52 14.87 3.12 4.11
C ALA A 52 15.87 2.13 3.49
N CYS A 53 15.87 1.99 2.16
CA CYS A 53 16.81 1.18 1.42
C CYS A 53 18.07 1.92 0.92
N PRO A 54 19.28 1.34 1.05
CA PRO A 54 20.50 1.88 0.47
C PRO A 54 20.44 1.90 -1.07
N GLY A 55 20.85 3.02 -1.68
CA GLY A 55 20.84 3.20 -3.14
C GLY A 55 19.41 3.36 -3.69
N THR A 56 18.69 2.25 -3.81
CA THR A 56 17.27 2.15 -4.19
C THR A 56 16.63 0.80 -3.84
N SER A 57 17.42 -0.26 -3.59
CA SER A 57 16.95 -1.61 -3.30
C SER A 57 17.96 -2.45 -2.50
N ALA A 58 17.48 -3.55 -1.91
CA ALA A 58 18.26 -4.55 -1.20
C ALA A 58 18.41 -5.83 -2.05
N ALA A 59 19.25 -6.77 -1.60
CA ALA A 59 19.25 -8.11 -2.17
C ALA A 59 17.91 -8.80 -1.93
N ALA A 60 17.49 -9.66 -2.86
CA ALA A 60 16.21 -10.35 -2.79
C ALA A 60 16.04 -11.10 -1.45
N ALA A 61 14.90 -10.87 -0.78
CA ALA A 61 14.59 -11.40 0.54
C ALA A 61 14.37 -12.92 0.58
N GLY A 62 14.29 -13.59 -0.58
CA GLY A 62 14.04 -15.02 -0.69
C GLY A 62 12.57 -15.43 -0.57
N PHE A 63 11.65 -14.47 -0.58
CA PHE A 63 10.21 -14.74 -0.66
C PHE A 63 9.80 -15.05 -2.10
N THR A 64 8.95 -16.08 -2.28
CA THR A 64 8.53 -16.55 -3.62
C THR A 64 7.23 -15.90 -4.11
N ASP A 65 6.53 -15.18 -3.23
CA ASP A 65 5.20 -14.62 -3.43
C ASP A 65 5.20 -13.08 -3.52
N THR A 66 6.38 -12.45 -3.53
CA THR A 66 6.55 -11.02 -3.75
C THR A 66 7.92 -10.74 -4.36
N THR A 67 7.99 -9.68 -5.18
CA THR A 67 9.25 -9.15 -5.75
C THR A 67 9.39 -7.66 -5.43
N SER A 68 8.69 -7.18 -4.40
CA SER A 68 8.74 -5.78 -3.99
C SER A 68 10.10 -5.46 -3.37
N THR A 69 10.78 -4.47 -3.92
CA THR A 69 12.03 -3.96 -3.36
C THR A 69 11.84 -3.44 -1.95
N ASP A 70 10.68 -2.88 -1.61
CA ASP A 70 10.40 -2.42 -0.24
C ASP A 70 10.46 -3.57 0.76
N VAL A 71 9.93 -4.75 0.39
CA VAL A 71 9.98 -5.97 1.20
C VAL A 71 11.42 -6.44 1.39
N ASP A 72 12.22 -6.39 0.32
CA ASP A 72 13.65 -6.72 0.39
C ASP A 72 14.39 -5.82 1.39
N CYS A 73 14.08 -4.52 1.37
CA CYS A 73 14.70 -3.55 2.26
C CYS A 73 14.32 -3.79 3.72
N ILE A 74 13.02 -3.95 4.04
CA ILE A 74 12.60 -4.19 5.42
C ILE A 74 13.08 -5.56 5.95
N LYS A 75 13.31 -6.56 5.08
CA LYS A 75 13.94 -7.82 5.44
C LYS A 75 15.42 -7.64 5.78
N MET A 76 16.15 -6.85 4.99
CA MET A 76 17.56 -6.51 5.23
C MET A 76 17.78 -5.86 6.60
N PHE A 77 16.87 -4.98 7.03
CA PHE A 77 16.92 -4.37 8.38
C PHE A 77 16.37 -5.26 9.48
N GLY A 78 15.90 -6.47 9.17
CA GLY A 78 15.32 -7.39 10.15
C GLY A 78 13.96 -6.94 10.70
N ILE A 79 13.29 -5.99 10.06
CA ILE A 79 11.96 -5.49 10.46
C ILE A 79 10.90 -6.57 10.20
N THR A 80 11.05 -7.34 9.12
CA THR A 80 10.16 -8.48 8.82
C THR A 80 10.92 -9.79 8.72
N THR A 81 10.27 -10.86 9.16
CA THR A 81 10.73 -12.24 8.92
C THR A 81 9.95 -12.95 7.83
N GLY A 82 8.83 -12.38 7.37
CA GLY A 82 7.82 -13.08 6.58
C GLY A 82 6.88 -13.93 7.43
N LYS A 83 5.81 -14.46 6.79
CA LYS A 83 4.85 -15.40 7.39
C LYS A 83 5.45 -16.79 7.55
N THR A 84 6.28 -17.19 6.58
CA THR A 84 7.15 -18.36 6.63
C THR A 84 8.54 -17.99 6.11
N ALA A 85 9.46 -18.95 6.04
CA ALA A 85 10.81 -18.71 5.51
C ALA A 85 10.83 -18.19 4.05
N THR A 86 9.82 -18.55 3.25
CA THR A 86 9.76 -18.24 1.81
C THR A 86 8.46 -17.56 1.39
N THR A 87 7.61 -17.15 2.34
CA THR A 87 6.30 -16.53 2.04
C THR A 87 6.11 -15.27 2.87
N TYR A 88 5.80 -14.15 2.21
CA TYR A 88 5.51 -12.85 2.84
C TYR A 88 4.00 -12.58 3.02
N ASP A 89 3.16 -13.10 2.12
CA ASP A 89 1.70 -12.97 2.05
C ASP A 89 1.21 -11.50 1.95
N PRO A 90 1.59 -10.76 0.88
CA PRO A 90 1.32 -9.32 0.77
C PRO A 90 -0.18 -8.97 0.64
N SER A 91 -1.02 -9.90 0.19
CA SER A 91 -2.47 -9.72 0.06
C SER A 91 -3.25 -10.36 1.21
N GLY A 92 -2.56 -11.00 2.15
CA GLY A 92 -3.15 -11.63 3.33
C GLY A 92 -3.73 -10.63 4.30
N THR A 93 -4.63 -11.10 5.16
CA THR A 93 -5.13 -10.30 6.29
C THR A 93 -4.11 -10.33 7.42
N ILE A 94 -3.81 -9.14 7.96
CA ILE A 94 -2.85 -8.97 9.06
C ILE A 94 -3.60 -8.69 10.36
N SER A 95 -3.26 -9.42 11.43
CA SER A 95 -3.84 -9.16 12.75
C SER A 95 -3.23 -7.92 13.40
N ARG A 96 -3.89 -7.34 14.40
CA ARG A 96 -3.31 -6.21 15.16
C ARG A 96 -2.02 -6.59 15.90
N GLN A 97 -1.87 -7.85 16.29
CA GLN A 97 -0.65 -8.34 16.94
C GLN A 97 0.51 -8.42 15.94
N ASP A 98 0.23 -8.84 14.71
CA ASP A 98 1.26 -8.91 13.66
C ASP A 98 1.74 -7.50 13.27
N MET A 99 0.83 -6.53 13.16
CA MET A 99 1.22 -5.13 12.94
C MET A 99 2.04 -4.56 14.11
N ALA A 100 1.79 -4.99 15.35
CA ALA A 100 2.56 -4.54 16.51
C ALA A 100 4.03 -5.02 16.48
N ARG A 101 4.38 -6.00 15.65
CA ARG A 101 5.77 -6.42 15.45
C ARG A 101 6.59 -5.42 14.61
N TYR A 102 5.93 -4.47 13.94
CA TYR A 102 6.55 -3.49 13.04
C TYR A 102 6.76 -2.10 13.66
N ILE A 103 6.38 -1.90 14.92
CA ILE A 103 6.40 -0.61 15.64
C ILE A 103 7.40 -0.71 16.80
#